data_AF-A0A7S2KPF9-F1
#
_entry.id   AF-A0A7S2KPF9-F1
#
_cell.length_a   1.000
_cell.length_b   1.000
_cell.length_c   1.000
_cell.angle_alpha   90.00
_cell.angle_beta   90.00
_cell.angle_gamma   90.00
#
_symmetry.space_group_name_H-M   'P 1'
#
loop_
_entity.id
_entity.type
_entity.pdbx_description
1 polymer ?
#
loop_
_entity_poly.entity_id
_entity_poly.type
_entity_poly.pdbx_seq_one_letter_code
_entity_poly.pdbx_strand_id
1 'polypeptide(L)'
;MARGKGPKRGGGRRFAAESAEEIEQRNARLAEFDEQRAKHRAEAAEDGEGDDDSSEAMLVNSMTNNATLTDKFEDKDRKVKGLEGLIEVDNPNTQPVRMMKAKDLAKTSGPPDVTQMTRKQREEYEREQKAAAYRKRHEAGLTEEYRRDMAKLAEVKARREKQAEARKDQEEAEKKLEEERKKAAEAAGASGDGKKSKKKSSSSKKSGPPKLDKITIKKMKPTQLKEALKERGLDIQGNAKVLTERLLKYEAER
;
A
#
# COMPACT_ATOMS: atom_id res chain seq x y z
N MET A 1 37.21 55.40 -15.24
CA MET A 1 37.82 54.34 -16.09
C MET A 1 36.82 53.20 -16.25
N ALA A 2 36.27 53.04 -17.45
CA ALA A 2 35.28 52.01 -17.77
C ALA A 2 35.96 50.64 -17.94
N ARG A 3 35.53 49.62 -17.18
CA ARG A 3 35.97 48.23 -17.37
C ARG A 3 34.94 47.51 -18.24
N GLY A 4 35.41 47.02 -19.38
CA GLY A 4 34.63 46.67 -20.57
C GLY A 4 33.63 45.53 -20.40
N LYS A 5 32.52 45.68 -21.13
CA LYS A 5 31.52 44.63 -21.39
C LYS A 5 32.13 43.69 -22.44
N GLY A 6 32.50 42.48 -22.04
CA GLY A 6 33.01 41.46 -22.98
C GLY A 6 32.02 41.17 -24.12
N PRO A 7 32.49 40.71 -25.30
CA PRO A 7 31.64 40.50 -26.45
C PRO A 7 30.61 39.40 -26.15
N LYS A 8 29.33 39.75 -26.23
CA LYS A 8 28.23 38.77 -26.24
C LYS A 8 28.41 37.89 -27.47
N ARG A 9 28.96 36.68 -27.29
CA ARG A 9 28.95 35.65 -28.33
C ARG A 9 27.49 35.39 -28.68
N GLY A 10 27.10 35.82 -29.88
CA GLY A 10 25.74 35.70 -30.37
C GLY A 10 25.29 34.25 -30.29
N GLY A 11 24.12 34.01 -29.69
CA GLY A 11 23.42 32.74 -29.81
C GLY A 11 23.16 32.51 -31.29
N GLY A 12 23.96 31.64 -31.91
CA GLY A 12 23.81 31.28 -33.31
C GLY A 12 22.38 30.80 -33.57
N ARG A 13 21.87 31.13 -34.76
CA ARG A 13 20.58 30.62 -35.25
C ARG A 13 20.65 29.10 -35.15
N ARG A 14 19.74 28.51 -34.38
CA ARG A 14 19.59 27.05 -34.32
C ARG A 14 19.04 26.62 -35.67
N PHE A 15 19.91 26.23 -36.59
CA PHE A 15 19.50 25.46 -37.76
C PHE A 15 18.89 24.16 -37.22
N ALA A 16 17.60 23.96 -37.48
CA ALA A 16 17.00 22.65 -37.29
C ALA A 16 17.71 21.73 -38.30
N ALA A 17 18.23 20.58 -37.86
CA ALA A 17 18.94 19.67 -38.74
C ALA A 17 18.04 19.30 -39.93
N GLU A 18 18.53 19.56 -41.14
CA GLU A 18 17.71 19.45 -42.37
C GLU A 18 17.81 18.04 -42.98
N SER A 19 18.59 17.13 -42.39
CA SER A 19 18.75 15.74 -42.84
C SER A 19 18.95 14.74 -41.69
N ALA A 20 18.57 13.48 -41.91
CA ALA A 20 18.68 12.40 -40.91
C ALA A 20 20.15 12.09 -40.55
N GLU A 21 21.06 12.16 -41.52
CA GLU A 21 22.49 11.92 -41.32
C GLU A 21 23.14 12.98 -40.40
N GLU A 22 22.70 14.24 -40.50
CA GLU A 22 23.19 15.32 -39.64
C GLU A 22 22.72 15.15 -38.17
N ILE A 23 21.54 14.57 -37.96
CA ILE A 23 21.02 14.23 -36.62
C ILE A 23 21.85 13.09 -36.02
N GLU A 24 22.17 12.06 -36.81
CA GLU A 24 23.00 10.94 -36.35
C GLU A 24 24.41 11.38 -35.98
N GLN A 25 25.05 12.22 -36.79
CA GLN A 25 26.37 12.78 -36.48
C GLN A 25 26.34 13.64 -35.20
N ARG A 26 25.27 14.42 -35.01
CA ARG A 26 25.09 15.20 -33.78
C ARG A 26 24.88 14.32 -32.56
N ASN A 27 24.08 13.26 -32.68
CA ASN A 27 23.82 12.32 -31.59
C ASN A 27 25.07 11.53 -31.23
N ALA A 28 25.86 11.09 -32.22
CA ALA A 28 27.13 10.43 -32.00
C ALA A 28 28.11 11.33 -31.23
N ARG A 29 28.25 12.60 -31.63
CA ARG A 29 29.09 13.58 -30.93
C ARG A 29 28.64 13.86 -29.49
N LEU A 30 27.33 13.84 -29.24
CA LEU A 30 26.78 14.00 -27.88
C LEU A 30 27.06 12.76 -27.02
N ALA A 31 26.92 11.56 -27.59
CA ALA A 31 27.23 10.32 -26.91
C ALA A 31 28.71 10.25 -26.51
N GLU A 32 29.62 10.60 -27.42
CA GLU A 32 31.07 10.68 -27.13
C GLU A 32 31.38 11.66 -26.00
N PHE A 33 30.71 12.81 -25.97
CA PHE A 33 30.89 13.81 -24.92
C PHE A 33 30.38 13.32 -23.56
N ASP A 34 29.22 12.65 -23.53
CA ASP A 34 28.67 12.07 -22.31
C ASP A 34 29.52 10.90 -21.78
N GLU A 35 30.09 10.08 -22.67
CA GLU A 35 31.05 9.03 -22.31
C GLU A 35 32.35 9.60 -21.73
N GLN A 36 32.90 10.66 -22.31
CA GLN A 36 34.08 11.34 -21.76
C GLN A 36 33.79 11.90 -20.36
N ARG A 37 32.61 12.49 -20.16
CA ARG A 37 32.18 13.01 -18.86
C ARG A 37 31.97 11.91 -17.84
N ALA A 38 31.44 10.75 -18.26
CA ALA A 38 31.28 9.58 -17.40
C ALA A 38 32.64 9.00 -16.99
N LYS A 39 33.61 8.92 -17.91
CA LYS A 39 34.98 8.50 -17.61
C LYS A 39 35.66 9.42 -16.60
N HIS A 40 35.55 10.74 -16.78
CA HIS A 40 36.13 11.71 -15.84
C HIS A 40 35.47 11.70 -14.45
N ARG A 41 34.20 11.29 -14.35
CA ARG A 41 33.51 11.07 -13.06
C ARG A 41 33.92 9.75 -12.41
N ALA A 42 34.14 8.70 -13.21
CA ALA A 42 34.59 7.42 -12.71
C ALA A 42 36.04 7.49 -12.21
N GLU A 43 36.92 8.21 -12.91
CA GLU A 43 38.30 8.46 -12.52
C GLU A 43 38.38 9.32 -11.24
N ALA A 44 37.55 10.36 -11.12
CA ALA A 44 37.44 11.15 -9.89
C ALA A 44 36.80 10.40 -8.70
N ALA A 45 36.26 9.20 -8.92
CA ALA A 45 35.76 8.34 -7.85
C ALA A 45 36.78 7.27 -7.41
N GLU A 46 37.89 7.12 -8.14
CA GLU A 46 38.96 6.16 -7.81
C GLU A 46 40.08 6.78 -6.94
N ASP A 47 40.27 8.10 -7.00
CA ASP A 47 41.14 8.85 -6.06
C ASP A 47 40.30 9.43 -4.90
N GLY A 48 40.17 8.67 -3.82
CA GLY A 48 39.43 9.06 -2.62
C GLY A 48 40.30 9.66 -1.49
N GLU A 49 39.97 10.89 -1.06
CA GLU A 49 40.24 11.51 0.26
C GLU A 49 39.52 12.88 0.23
N GLY A 50 38.70 13.37 1.16
CA GLY A 50 38.54 13.22 2.60
C GLY A 50 38.40 14.65 3.15
N ASP A 51 37.26 15.03 3.74
CA ASP A 51 37.22 16.03 4.84
C ASP A 51 35.83 16.09 5.52
N ASP A 52 35.90 15.97 6.84
CA ASP A 52 34.85 16.05 7.86
C ASP A 52 35.01 17.41 8.55
N ASP A 53 33.95 18.23 8.70
CA ASP A 53 33.86 19.02 9.93
C ASP A 53 32.43 19.47 10.26
N SER A 54 32.16 19.23 11.54
CA SER A 54 31.05 19.54 12.40
C SER A 54 30.77 21.06 12.51
N SER A 55 29.50 21.46 12.43
CA SER A 55 29.03 22.67 13.11
C SER A 55 27.54 22.57 13.46
N GLU A 56 27.20 21.58 14.28
CA GLU A 56 25.86 21.35 14.83
C GLU A 56 25.82 21.84 16.28
N ALA A 57 25.97 23.15 16.54
CA ALA A 57 25.63 23.79 17.83
C ALA A 57 25.93 25.29 17.80
N MET A 58 25.00 26.12 17.31
CA MET A 58 24.75 27.51 17.78
C MET A 58 23.86 28.25 16.76
N LEU A 59 22.53 28.17 16.90
CA LEU A 59 21.65 29.32 16.62
C LEU A 59 20.21 29.12 17.10
N VAL A 60 20.01 28.67 18.35
CA VAL A 60 18.71 28.77 19.03
C VAL A 60 18.82 29.88 20.06
N ASN A 61 18.81 31.14 19.61
CA ASN A 61 18.34 32.29 20.40
C ASN A 61 18.35 33.57 19.54
N SER A 62 17.31 33.83 18.74
CA SER A 62 17.07 35.20 18.27
C SER A 62 15.67 35.43 17.71
N MET A 63 14.86 36.11 18.52
CA MET A 63 13.91 37.16 18.09
C MET A 63 12.54 36.71 17.58
N THR A 64 11.70 36.30 18.53
CA THR A 64 10.34 36.82 18.67
C THR A 64 10.39 38.35 18.86
N ASN A 65 9.42 39.05 18.23
CA ASN A 65 9.10 40.49 18.28
C ASN A 65 9.56 41.29 17.05
N ASN A 66 8.64 41.45 16.09
CA ASN A 66 8.41 42.78 15.54
C ASN A 66 6.93 42.97 15.19
N ALA A 67 6.29 43.84 15.94
CA ALA A 67 4.94 44.34 15.71
C ALA A 67 5.03 45.63 14.88
N THR A 68 3.90 45.95 14.23
CA THR A 68 3.50 47.25 13.68
C THR A 68 4.10 47.66 12.32
N LEU A 69 3.29 47.47 11.27
CA LEU A 69 3.20 48.45 10.19
C LEU A 69 1.72 48.76 9.95
N THR A 70 1.34 49.95 10.37
CA THR A 70 0.13 50.65 9.95
C THR A 70 0.26 51.03 8.48
N ASP A 71 -0.69 50.64 7.63
CA ASP A 71 -1.00 51.45 6.46
C ASP A 71 -2.51 51.49 6.21
N LYS A 72 -2.97 52.71 5.95
CA LYS A 72 -4.37 53.13 5.86
C LYS A 72 -4.87 52.88 4.44
N PHE A 73 -5.98 52.17 4.27
CA PHE A 73 -6.81 52.33 3.08
C PHE A 73 -8.30 52.31 3.50
N GLU A 74 -8.87 53.52 3.54
CA GLU A 74 -10.31 53.74 3.62
C GLU A 74 -10.90 53.46 2.23
N ASP A 75 -11.55 52.30 2.06
CA ASP A 75 -12.40 52.07 0.90
C ASP A 75 -13.85 52.43 1.24
N LYS A 76 -14.35 53.42 0.51
CA LYS A 76 -15.70 53.95 0.61
C LYS A 76 -16.69 52.90 0.10
N ASP A 77 -17.52 52.39 1.00
CA ASP A 77 -18.69 51.56 0.69
C ASP A 77 -19.62 52.27 -0.30
N ARG A 78 -19.53 51.93 -1.58
CA ARG A 78 -20.60 52.20 -2.54
C ARG A 78 -21.61 51.07 -2.42
N LYS A 79 -22.72 51.31 -1.73
CA LYS A 79 -23.88 50.40 -1.70
C LYS A 79 -24.43 50.25 -3.12
N VAL A 80 -24.03 49.18 -3.81
CA VAL A 80 -24.65 48.76 -5.07
C VAL A 80 -26.03 48.18 -4.71
N LYS A 81 -27.09 48.68 -5.35
CA LYS A 81 -28.47 48.28 -5.06
C LYS A 81 -28.78 46.99 -5.82
N GLY A 82 -29.09 45.90 -5.12
CA GLY A 82 -29.57 44.64 -5.70
C GLY A 82 -28.96 43.38 -5.06
N LEU A 83 -29.36 42.20 -5.56
CA LEU A 83 -28.86 40.88 -5.13
C LEU A 83 -27.43 40.56 -5.62
N GLU A 84 -26.85 41.40 -6.51
CA GLU A 84 -25.52 41.20 -7.09
C GLU A 84 -24.36 41.23 -6.09
N GLY A 85 -24.56 41.78 -4.88
CA GLY A 85 -23.57 41.76 -3.80
C GLY A 85 -23.74 40.61 -2.78
N LEU A 86 -24.81 39.82 -2.88
CA LEU A 86 -25.09 38.72 -1.94
C LEU A 86 -24.67 37.35 -2.48
N ILE A 87 -24.52 37.23 -3.80
CA ILE A 87 -24.05 36.00 -4.44
C ILE A 87 -22.56 36.19 -4.73
N GLU A 88 -21.68 35.56 -3.96
CA GLU A 88 -20.27 35.40 -4.31
C GLU A 88 -20.20 34.54 -5.58
N VAL A 89 -20.12 35.19 -6.74
CA VAL A 89 -19.93 34.52 -8.02
C VAL A 89 -18.46 34.14 -8.13
N ASP A 90 -18.14 32.94 -7.64
CA ASP A 90 -16.81 32.33 -7.71
C ASP A 90 -16.53 31.77 -9.11
N ASN A 91 -16.68 32.62 -10.14
CA ASN A 91 -16.40 32.23 -11.52
C ASN A 91 -14.88 32.38 -11.78
N PRO A 92 -14.14 31.27 -11.97
CA PRO A 92 -12.69 31.32 -12.18
C PRO A 92 -12.31 32.02 -13.49
N ASN A 93 -13.24 32.16 -14.45
CA ASN A 93 -13.03 32.90 -15.69
C ASN A 93 -13.29 34.42 -15.59
N THR A 94 -13.76 34.94 -14.44
CA THR A 94 -13.93 36.40 -14.24
C THR A 94 -12.63 37.12 -13.89
N GLN A 95 -11.56 36.37 -13.59
CA GLN A 95 -10.24 36.97 -13.36
C GLN A 95 -9.72 37.59 -14.66
N PRO A 96 -9.34 38.88 -14.66
CA PRO A 96 -8.85 39.51 -15.88
C PRO A 96 -7.56 38.81 -16.33
N VAL A 97 -7.54 38.34 -17.58
CA VAL A 97 -6.38 37.66 -18.18
C VAL A 97 -5.23 38.67 -18.28
N ARG A 98 -4.35 38.67 -17.28
CA ARG A 98 -3.12 39.46 -17.28
C ARG A 98 -2.10 38.74 -18.16
N MET A 99 -1.60 39.42 -19.20
CA MET A 99 -0.57 38.88 -20.09
C MET A 99 0.76 38.76 -19.33
N MET A 100 0.96 37.63 -18.66
CA MET A 100 2.24 37.28 -18.05
C MET A 100 3.20 36.77 -19.13
N LYS A 101 4.47 37.19 -19.04
CA LYS A 101 5.51 36.72 -19.95
C LYS A 101 5.82 35.26 -19.60
N ALA A 102 6.15 34.44 -20.60
CA ALA A 102 6.46 33.01 -20.40
C ALA A 102 7.57 32.75 -19.36
N LYS A 103 8.51 33.71 -19.20
CA LYS A 103 9.55 33.66 -18.16
C LYS A 103 9.02 33.83 -16.74
N ASP A 104 7.95 34.61 -16.58
CA ASP A 104 7.32 34.86 -15.27
C ASP A 104 6.41 33.69 -14.89
N LEU A 105 5.79 33.02 -15.88
CA LEU A 105 4.98 31.82 -15.66
C LEU A 105 5.81 30.63 -15.12
N ALA A 106 7.01 30.42 -15.67
CA ALA A 106 7.94 29.41 -15.17
C ALA A 106 8.35 29.63 -13.70
N LYS A 107 8.32 30.89 -13.24
CA LYS A 107 8.66 31.26 -11.86
C LYS A 107 7.49 31.04 -10.89
N THR A 108 6.25 31.08 -11.37
CA THR A 108 5.04 30.95 -10.55
C THR A 108 4.45 29.54 -10.53
N SER A 109 4.64 28.76 -11.60
CA SER A 109 4.03 27.42 -11.74
C SER A 109 5.03 26.30 -12.01
N GLY A 110 6.32 26.61 -12.13
CA GLY A 110 7.38 25.62 -12.32
C GLY A 110 7.93 25.10 -10.98
N PRO A 111 8.66 23.97 -10.99
CA PRO A 111 9.44 23.56 -9.83
C PRO A 111 10.36 24.71 -9.38
N PRO A 112 10.58 24.89 -8.07
CA PRO A 112 11.38 25.99 -7.55
C PRO A 112 12.74 26.02 -8.24
N ASP A 113 13.20 27.23 -8.60
CA ASP A 113 14.45 27.42 -9.30
C ASP A 113 15.62 27.00 -8.40
N VAL A 114 16.05 25.75 -8.59
CA VAL A 114 17.09 25.10 -7.77
C VAL A 114 18.38 25.92 -7.74
N THR A 115 18.62 26.77 -8.74
CA THR A 115 19.81 27.62 -8.82
C THR A 115 19.86 28.70 -7.74
N GLN A 116 18.72 29.11 -7.19
CA GLN A 116 18.63 30.16 -6.15
C GLN A 116 18.58 29.59 -4.72
N MET A 117 18.44 28.28 -4.57
CA MET A 117 18.34 27.62 -3.27
C MET A 117 19.71 27.43 -2.62
N THR A 118 19.76 27.58 -1.30
CA THR A 118 20.95 27.22 -0.50
C THR A 118 21.24 25.72 -0.62
N ARG A 119 22.48 25.29 -0.35
CA ARG A 119 22.88 23.87 -0.45
C ARG A 119 21.94 22.95 0.35
N LYS A 120 21.61 23.32 1.58
CA LYS A 120 20.65 22.58 2.44
C LYS A 120 19.27 22.47 1.79
N GLN A 121 18.74 23.57 1.26
CA GLN A 121 17.44 23.59 0.60
C GLN A 121 17.41 22.78 -0.70
N ARG A 122 18.53 22.68 -1.44
CA ARG A 122 18.63 21.79 -2.61
C ARG A 122 18.59 20.32 -2.20
N GLU A 123 19.33 19.95 -1.16
CA GLU A 123 19.36 18.58 -0.66
C GLU A 123 17.99 18.15 -0.11
N GLU A 124 17.28 19.03 0.59
CA GLU A 124 15.90 18.80 1.05
C GLU A 124 14.93 18.65 -0.12
N TYR A 125 15.00 19.52 -1.12
CA TYR A 125 14.16 19.42 -2.33
C TYR A 125 14.43 18.13 -3.11
N GLU A 126 15.69 17.74 -3.27
CA GLU A 126 16.05 16.47 -3.91
C GLU A 126 15.58 15.26 -3.09
N ARG A 127 15.66 15.33 -1.76
CA ARG A 127 15.16 14.27 -0.87
C ARG A 127 13.65 14.14 -0.99
N GLU A 128 12.92 15.24 -1.03
CA GLU A 128 11.47 15.26 -1.24
C GLU A 128 11.10 14.69 -2.61
N GLN A 129 11.80 15.10 -3.67
CA GLN A 129 11.57 14.60 -5.02
C GLN A 129 11.87 13.10 -5.15
N LYS A 130 12.94 12.60 -4.52
CA LYS A 130 13.25 11.16 -4.47
C LYS A 130 12.18 10.40 -3.70
N ALA A 131 11.72 10.93 -2.56
CA ALA A 131 10.64 10.32 -1.79
C ALA A 131 9.32 10.30 -2.57
N ALA A 132 8.97 11.38 -3.27
CA ALA A 132 7.79 11.47 -4.11
C ALA A 132 7.87 10.50 -5.30
N ALA A 133 9.03 10.41 -5.96
CA ALA A 133 9.27 9.44 -7.03
C ALA A 133 9.16 8.00 -6.54
N TYR A 134 9.69 7.70 -5.34
CA TYR A 134 9.54 6.39 -4.71
C TYR A 134 8.08 6.06 -4.44
N ARG A 135 7.33 6.97 -3.82
CA ARG A 135 5.88 6.82 -3.57
C ARG A 135 5.12 6.57 -4.86
N LYS A 136 5.36 7.37 -5.89
CA LYS A 136 4.74 7.19 -7.21
C LYS A 136 5.06 5.83 -7.83
N ARG A 137 6.32 5.37 -7.73
CA ARG A 137 6.73 4.04 -8.22
C ARG A 137 6.09 2.91 -7.41
N HIS A 138 5.94 3.11 -6.11
CA HIS A 138 5.30 2.16 -5.21
C HIS A 138 3.80 2.05 -5.49
N GLU A 139 3.10 3.17 -5.64
CA GLU A 139 1.69 3.24 -6.02
C GLU A 139 1.44 2.64 -7.41
N ALA A 140 2.36 2.86 -8.36
CA ALA A 140 2.32 2.24 -9.68
C ALA A 140 2.69 0.74 -9.67
N GLY A 141 3.03 0.16 -8.51
CA GLY A 141 3.35 -1.25 -8.36
C GLY A 141 4.66 -1.71 -9.01
N LEU A 142 5.54 -0.76 -9.31
CA LEU A 142 6.85 -1.01 -9.89
C LEU A 142 7.93 -1.33 -8.83
N THR A 143 7.65 -1.08 -7.54
CA THR A 143 8.55 -1.49 -6.45
C THR A 143 8.42 -2.98 -6.16
N GLU A 144 9.53 -3.61 -5.79
CA GLU A 144 9.52 -5.03 -5.41
C GLU A 144 8.72 -5.28 -4.12
N GLU A 145 8.73 -4.32 -3.19
CA GLU A 145 7.95 -4.36 -1.95
C GLU A 145 6.46 -4.49 -2.25
N TYR A 146 5.93 -3.61 -3.10
CA TYR A 146 4.53 -3.66 -3.52
C TYR A 146 4.19 -4.99 -4.17
N ARG A 147 5.05 -5.50 -5.07
CA ARG A 147 4.84 -6.80 -5.73
C ARG A 147 4.80 -7.94 -4.73
N ARG A 148 5.72 -7.96 -3.76
CA ARG A 148 5.78 -8.98 -2.68
C ARG A 148 4.52 -8.93 -1.82
N ASP A 149 4.09 -7.75 -1.41
CA ASP A 149 2.92 -7.61 -0.55
C ASP A 149 1.62 -7.93 -1.29
N MET A 150 1.51 -7.54 -2.57
CA MET A 150 0.40 -7.96 -3.42
C MET A 150 0.37 -9.48 -3.64
N ALA A 151 1.53 -10.12 -3.79
CA ALA A 151 1.62 -11.59 -3.89
C ALA A 151 1.14 -12.28 -2.60
N LYS A 152 1.56 -11.78 -1.43
CA LYS A 152 1.06 -12.29 -0.13
C LYS A 152 -0.45 -12.12 0.00
N LEU A 153 -0.98 -10.96 -0.38
CA LEU A 153 -2.43 -10.70 -0.35
C LEU A 153 -3.19 -11.61 -1.33
N ALA A 154 -2.63 -11.86 -2.51
CA ALA A 154 -3.20 -12.79 -3.48
C ALA A 154 -3.22 -14.23 -2.94
N GLU A 155 -2.16 -14.69 -2.29
CA GLU A 155 -2.11 -16.00 -1.65
C GLU A 155 -3.19 -16.14 -0.55
N VAL A 156 -3.34 -15.11 0.28
CA VAL A 156 -4.39 -15.09 1.32
C VAL A 156 -5.78 -15.12 0.70
N LYS A 157 -6.03 -14.36 -0.37
CA LYS A 157 -7.31 -14.39 -1.11
C LYS A 157 -7.56 -15.78 -1.68
N ALA A 158 -6.60 -16.37 -2.39
CA ALA A 158 -6.71 -17.71 -2.95
C ALA A 158 -6.95 -18.78 -1.87
N ARG A 159 -6.31 -18.66 -0.71
CA ARG A 159 -6.55 -19.56 0.42
C ARG A 159 -7.96 -19.42 0.98
N ARG A 160 -8.49 -18.19 1.08
CA ARG A 160 -9.86 -17.94 1.55
C ARG A 160 -10.89 -18.45 0.56
N GLU A 161 -10.65 -18.24 -0.73
CA GLU A 161 -11.51 -18.73 -1.81
C GLU A 161 -11.56 -20.26 -1.83
N LYS A 162 -10.40 -20.94 -1.84
CA LYS A 162 -10.33 -22.41 -1.73
C LYS A 162 -11.04 -22.96 -0.49
N GLN A 163 -10.95 -22.26 0.65
CA GLN A 163 -11.68 -22.65 1.85
C GLN A 163 -13.19 -22.43 1.73
N ALA A 164 -13.63 -21.38 1.03
CA ALA A 164 -15.04 -21.13 0.78
C ALA A 164 -15.63 -22.13 -0.21
N GLU A 165 -14.91 -22.44 -1.29
CA GLU A 165 -15.25 -23.50 -2.25
C GLU A 165 -15.34 -24.86 -1.56
N ALA A 166 -14.30 -25.25 -0.81
CA ALA A 166 -14.32 -26.52 -0.08
C ALA A 166 -15.50 -26.64 0.91
N ARG A 167 -15.96 -25.53 1.50
CA ARG A 167 -17.17 -25.53 2.35
C ARG A 167 -18.44 -25.71 1.54
N LYS A 168 -18.57 -25.04 0.39
CA LYS A 168 -19.71 -25.20 -0.51
C LYS A 168 -19.80 -26.63 -1.04
N ASP A 169 -18.67 -27.20 -1.46
CA ASP A 169 -18.60 -28.58 -1.95
C ASP A 169 -18.98 -29.59 -0.87
N GLN A 170 -18.55 -29.35 0.38
CA GLN A 170 -18.96 -30.16 1.53
C GLN A 170 -20.47 -30.05 1.79
N GLU A 171 -21.04 -28.84 1.79
CA GLU A 171 -22.48 -28.65 1.98
C GLU A 171 -23.30 -29.28 0.83
N GLU A 172 -22.84 -29.20 -0.41
CA GLU A 172 -23.50 -29.85 -1.55
C GLU A 172 -23.41 -31.38 -1.47
N ALA A 173 -22.25 -31.92 -1.09
CA ALA A 173 -22.08 -33.36 -0.88
C ALA A 173 -22.97 -33.86 0.26
N GLU A 174 -23.04 -33.11 1.37
CA GLU A 174 -23.93 -33.43 2.49
C GLU A 174 -25.41 -33.37 2.10
N LYS A 175 -25.83 -32.36 1.33
CA LYS A 175 -27.21 -32.28 0.80
C LYS A 175 -27.53 -33.44 -0.12
N LYS A 176 -26.64 -33.80 -1.04
CA LYS A 176 -26.81 -34.96 -1.93
C LYS A 176 -26.93 -36.26 -1.13
N LEU A 177 -26.07 -36.45 -0.12
CA LEU A 177 -26.15 -37.61 0.77
C LEU A 177 -27.43 -37.60 1.62
N GLU A 178 -27.93 -36.44 2.05
CA GLU A 178 -29.19 -36.33 2.78
C GLU A 178 -30.39 -36.61 1.88
N GLU A 179 -30.38 -36.12 0.64
CA GLU A 179 -31.41 -36.42 -0.38
C GLU A 179 -31.42 -37.90 -0.76
N GLU A 180 -30.25 -38.52 -0.94
CA GLU A 180 -30.13 -39.96 -1.17
C GLU A 180 -30.63 -40.77 0.04
N ARG A 181 -30.31 -40.33 1.26
CA ARG A 181 -30.84 -40.95 2.49
C ARG A 181 -32.35 -40.79 2.61
N LYS A 182 -32.91 -39.63 2.26
CA LYS A 182 -34.36 -39.39 2.26
C LYS A 182 -35.07 -40.24 1.20
N LYS A 183 -34.53 -40.31 -0.02
CA LYS A 183 -35.07 -41.17 -1.10
C LYS A 183 -34.98 -42.64 -0.74
N ALA A 184 -33.88 -43.10 -0.13
CA ALA A 184 -33.74 -44.47 0.35
C ALA A 184 -34.71 -44.78 1.50
N ALA A 185 -34.95 -43.82 2.41
CA ALA A 185 -35.91 -43.96 3.49
C ALA A 185 -37.37 -43.99 2.99
N GLU A 186 -37.70 -43.20 1.96
CA GLU A 186 -39.03 -43.17 1.33
C GLU A 186 -39.28 -44.46 0.52
N ALA A 187 -38.29 -44.95 -0.23
CA ALA A 187 -38.37 -46.23 -0.94
C ALA A 187 -38.52 -47.43 0.01
N ALA A 188 -37.89 -47.38 1.19
CA ALA A 188 -38.08 -48.38 2.25
C ALA A 188 -39.42 -48.22 2.99
N GLY A 189 -40.02 -47.03 2.97
CA GLY A 189 -41.33 -46.74 3.57
C GLY A 189 -42.53 -47.13 2.70
N ALA A 190 -42.34 -47.28 1.38
CA ALA A 190 -43.40 -47.67 0.44
C ALA A 190 -43.67 -49.19 0.37
N SER A 191 -42.84 -50.02 1.02
CA SER A 191 -43.04 -51.47 1.14
C SER A 191 -43.26 -51.86 2.59
N GLY A 192 -44.45 -51.60 3.15
CA GLY A 192 -44.70 -51.98 4.54
C GLY A 192 -46.01 -51.53 5.15
N ASP A 193 -47.14 -51.80 4.49
CA ASP A 193 -48.40 -51.93 5.23
C ASP A 193 -48.34 -53.28 5.98
N GLY A 194 -48.16 -53.22 7.30
CA GLY A 194 -48.18 -54.41 8.14
C GLY A 194 -47.23 -54.39 9.33
N LYS A 195 -47.82 -54.16 10.50
CA LYS A 195 -47.43 -54.77 11.79
C LYS A 195 -46.29 -54.09 12.57
N LYS A 196 -46.73 -53.34 13.59
CA LYS A 196 -46.08 -53.18 14.91
C LYS A 196 -45.06 -54.29 15.19
N SER A 197 -43.77 -53.95 15.13
CA SER A 197 -42.78 -54.56 16.00
C SER A 197 -41.64 -53.58 16.27
N LYS A 198 -41.50 -53.22 17.54
CA LYS A 198 -40.25 -52.70 18.11
C LYS A 198 -39.14 -53.70 17.75
N LYS A 199 -38.35 -53.44 16.70
CA LYS A 199 -37.10 -54.14 16.47
C LYS A 199 -35.96 -53.12 16.45
N LYS A 200 -35.50 -52.87 17.66
CA LYS A 200 -34.24 -52.23 18.03
C LYS A 200 -33.13 -52.96 17.26
N SER A 201 -32.67 -52.38 16.15
CA SER A 201 -31.51 -52.88 15.41
C SER A 201 -30.26 -52.60 16.25
N SER A 202 -29.79 -53.65 16.90
CA SER A 202 -28.53 -53.76 17.59
C SER A 202 -27.35 -53.61 16.62
N SER A 203 -26.84 -52.39 16.45
CA SER A 203 -25.43 -52.18 16.13
C SER A 203 -24.69 -51.88 17.44
N SER A 204 -23.83 -52.82 17.82
CA SER A 204 -22.91 -52.84 18.96
C SER A 204 -22.91 -51.60 19.89
N LYS A 205 -23.52 -51.75 21.07
CA LYS A 205 -23.21 -50.92 22.24
C LYS A 205 -21.71 -51.05 22.58
N LYS A 206 -20.87 -50.18 22.02
CA LYS A 206 -19.66 -49.72 22.72
C LYS A 206 -20.11 -48.52 23.53
N SER A 207 -20.28 -48.73 24.83
CA SER A 207 -20.92 -47.83 25.79
C SER A 207 -20.06 -46.59 26.13
N GLY A 208 -19.81 -45.72 25.15
CA GLY A 208 -19.18 -44.42 25.38
C GLY A 208 -18.87 -43.66 24.09
N PRO A 209 -18.49 -42.36 24.20
CA PRO A 209 -18.12 -41.52 23.06
C PRO A 209 -17.04 -42.19 22.18
N PRO A 210 -16.89 -41.88 20.89
CA PRO A 210 -15.88 -42.52 20.04
C PRO A 210 -14.45 -42.30 20.59
N LYS A 211 -13.58 -43.32 20.52
CA LYS A 211 -12.17 -43.19 20.93
C LYS A 211 -11.47 -42.20 20.01
N LEU A 212 -10.65 -41.30 20.58
CA LEU A 212 -9.93 -40.28 19.83
C LEU A 212 -8.44 -40.61 19.76
N ASP A 213 -7.85 -40.51 18.57
CA ASP A 213 -6.42 -40.76 18.36
C ASP A 213 -5.53 -39.67 18.98
N LYS A 214 -4.31 -40.03 19.41
CA LYS A 214 -3.35 -39.09 20.01
C LYS A 214 -3.06 -37.87 19.11
N ILE A 215 -3.03 -38.07 17.79
CA ILE A 215 -2.78 -37.03 16.80
C ILE A 215 -3.97 -36.07 16.71
N THR A 216 -5.20 -36.60 16.72
CA THR A 216 -6.40 -35.77 16.63
C THR A 216 -6.55 -34.93 17.89
N ILE A 217 -6.28 -35.50 19.06
CA ILE A 217 -6.33 -34.80 20.35
C ILE A 217 -5.35 -33.62 20.39
N LYS A 218 -4.11 -33.80 19.92
CA LYS A 218 -3.11 -32.71 19.87
C LYS A 218 -3.44 -31.62 18.85
N LYS A 219 -4.24 -31.92 17.83
CA LYS A 219 -4.67 -30.96 16.80
C LYS A 219 -5.98 -30.24 17.15
N MET A 220 -6.73 -30.72 18.15
CA MET A 220 -7.98 -30.11 18.56
C MET A 220 -7.78 -28.71 19.14
N LYS A 221 -8.73 -27.81 18.83
CA LYS A 221 -8.79 -26.48 19.42
C LYS A 221 -9.20 -26.56 20.90
N PRO A 222 -8.87 -25.56 21.73
CA PRO A 222 -9.27 -25.54 23.15
C PRO A 222 -10.77 -25.70 23.37
N THR A 223 -11.62 -25.20 22.47
CA THR A 223 -13.08 -25.38 22.51
C THR A 223 -13.47 -26.85 22.30
N GLN A 224 -12.90 -27.49 21.27
CA GLN A 224 -13.12 -28.90 20.95
C GLN A 224 -12.61 -29.83 22.07
N LEU A 225 -11.48 -29.49 22.70
CA LEU A 225 -10.98 -30.22 23.86
C LEU A 225 -11.96 -30.16 25.04
N LYS A 226 -12.57 -28.99 25.30
CA LYS A 226 -13.58 -28.83 26.37
C LYS A 226 -14.84 -29.61 26.06
N GLU A 227 -15.32 -29.59 24.82
CA GLU A 227 -16.48 -30.37 24.39
C GLU A 227 -16.23 -31.88 24.52
N ALA A 228 -15.08 -32.36 24.03
CA ALA A 228 -14.71 -33.76 24.14
C ALA A 228 -14.55 -34.23 25.60
N LEU A 229 -14.02 -33.38 26.48
CA LEU A 229 -13.96 -33.64 27.93
C LEU A 229 -15.37 -33.64 28.56
N LYS A 230 -16.24 -32.70 28.17
CA LYS A 230 -17.63 -32.62 28.66
C LYS A 230 -18.44 -33.85 28.26
N GLU A 231 -18.31 -34.34 27.03
CA GLU A 231 -18.94 -35.58 26.56
C GLU A 231 -18.47 -36.83 27.33
N ARG A 232 -17.24 -36.78 27.86
CA ARG A 232 -16.62 -37.85 28.66
C ARG A 232 -16.85 -37.68 30.16
N GLY A 233 -17.52 -36.60 30.58
CA GLY A 233 -17.76 -36.29 32.00
C GLY A 233 -16.51 -35.88 32.78
N LEU A 234 -15.47 -35.39 32.10
CA LEU A 234 -14.22 -34.93 32.70
C LEU A 234 -14.22 -33.42 32.95
N ASP A 235 -13.38 -32.97 33.88
CA ASP A 235 -13.21 -31.55 34.19
C ASP A 235 -12.66 -30.75 33.00
N ILE A 236 -13.30 -29.60 32.73
CA ILE A 236 -13.02 -28.68 31.63
C ILE A 236 -12.12 -27.49 32.03
N GLN A 237 -11.74 -27.40 33.30
CA GLN A 237 -10.88 -26.32 33.79
C GLN A 237 -9.41 -26.54 33.41
N GLY A 238 -8.73 -25.43 33.12
CA GLY A 238 -7.30 -25.36 32.86
C GLY A 238 -6.88 -24.90 31.46
N ASN A 239 -5.57 -24.83 31.27
CA ASN A 239 -4.94 -24.47 29.99
C ASN A 239 -5.05 -25.61 28.97
N ALA A 240 -4.89 -25.30 27.68
CA ALA A 240 -5.02 -26.28 26.60
C ALA A 240 -4.16 -27.54 26.80
N LYS A 241 -2.92 -27.39 27.30
CA LYS A 241 -2.04 -28.52 27.62
C LYS A 241 -2.65 -29.47 28.66
N VAL A 242 -3.22 -28.91 29.74
CA VAL A 242 -3.88 -29.67 30.81
C VAL A 242 -5.09 -30.42 30.25
N LEU A 243 -5.88 -29.78 29.39
CA LEU A 243 -7.03 -30.40 28.73
C LEU A 243 -6.60 -31.54 27.80
N THR A 244 -5.53 -31.35 27.01
CA THR A 244 -5.00 -32.41 26.13
C THR A 244 -4.47 -33.60 26.93
N GLU A 245 -3.73 -33.37 28.00
CA GLU A 245 -3.16 -34.44 28.84
C GLU A 245 -4.28 -35.23 29.53
N ARG A 246 -5.30 -34.55 30.06
CA ARG A 246 -6.45 -35.20 30.68
C ARG A 246 -7.20 -36.10 29.71
N LEU A 247 -7.43 -35.62 28.48
CA LEU A 247 -8.09 -36.38 27.43
C LEU A 247 -7.21 -37.56 26.96
N LEU A 248 -5.91 -37.35 26.81
CA LEU A 248 -4.94 -38.41 26.48
C LEU A 248 -4.87 -39.49 27.57
N LYS A 249 -4.91 -39.12 28.86
CA LYS A 249 -4.93 -40.07 29.98
C LYS A 249 -6.21 -40.91 29.95
N TYR A 250 -7.36 -40.27 29.80
CA TYR A 250 -8.64 -40.98 29.71
C TYR A 250 -8.72 -41.96 28.53
N GLU A 251 -8.23 -41.57 27.34
CA GLU A 251 -8.21 -42.46 26.18
C GLU A 251 -7.15 -43.57 26.30
N ALA A 252 -6.10 -43.38 27.10
CA ALA A 252 -5.12 -44.42 27.40
C ALA A 252 -5.64 -45.46 28.42
N GLU A 253 -6.55 -45.05 29.32
CA GLU A 253 -7.16 -45.90 30.35
C GLU A 253 -8.39 -46.69 29.83
N ARG A 254 -8.78 -46.51 28.57
CA ARG A 254 -10.02 -47.03 27.96
C ARG A 254 -9.81 -48.14 26.93
#